data_AF-A0A1B6HWX9-F1
#
_entry.id   AF-A0A1B6HWX9-F1
#
_cell.length_a   1.000
_cell.length_b   1.000
_cell.length_c   1.000
_cell.angle_alpha   90.00
_cell.angle_beta   90.00
_cell.angle_gamma   90.00
#
_symmetry.space_group_name_H-M   'P 1'
#
loop_
_entity.id
_entity.type
_entity.pdbx_description
1 polymer ?
#
loop_
_entity_poly.entity_id
_entity_poly.type
_entity_poly.pdbx_seq_one_letter_code
_entity_poly.pdbx_strand_id
1 'polypeptide(L)'
;MLRNPQYICDIKKQEEELLVQLMQYHEFNSESNGFTNFLIGFFIIKVEENRETRLHKQWEHTPTVVSLDHKRRREVNYRGCLAAGRYIIVPTTFRPGDKAH
;
A
#
# COMPACT_ATOMS: atom_id res chain seq x y z
N MET A 1 1.34 8.37 7.59
CA MET A 1 1.48 7.40 6.47
C MET A 1 2.86 7.41 5.81
N LEU A 2 3.49 8.57 5.56
CA LEU A 2 4.70 8.65 4.72
C LEU A 2 6.01 8.22 5.36
N ARG A 3 5.94 7.59 6.54
CA ARG A 3 7.05 6.86 7.16
C ARG A 3 6.99 5.34 6.88
N ASN A 4 5.85 4.83 6.40
CA ASN A 4 5.75 3.44 5.96
C ASN A 4 6.58 3.21 4.70
N PRO A 5 6.98 1.96 4.38
CA PRO A 5 7.60 1.61 3.11
C PRO A 5 6.85 2.19 1.90
N GLN A 6 7.59 2.52 0.85
CA GLN A 6 7.06 3.09 -0.39
C GLN A 6 7.62 2.28 -1.55
N TYR A 7 6.73 1.86 -2.44
CA TYR A 7 7.07 1.08 -3.62
C TYR A 7 6.66 1.84 -4.87
N ILE A 8 7.59 2.01 -5.82
CA ILE A 8 7.31 2.67 -7.09
C ILE A 8 6.64 1.66 -8.03
N CYS A 9 5.62 2.13 -8.76
CA CYS A 9 4.93 1.39 -9.81
C CYS A 9 4.74 2.30 -11.01
N ASP A 10 5.25 1.88 -12.17
CA ASP A 10 5.15 2.62 -13.42
C ASP A 10 4.11 1.96 -14.33
N ILE A 11 3.09 2.71 -14.73
CA ILE A 11 2.12 2.31 -15.75
C ILE A 11 2.53 2.93 -17.07
N LYS A 12 2.93 2.08 -18.04
CA LYS A 12 3.53 2.52 -19.31
C LYS A 12 2.51 2.67 -20.43
N LYS A 13 1.44 1.86 -20.42
CA LYS A 13 0.37 1.94 -21.41
C LYS A 13 -0.60 3.04 -21.05
N GLN A 14 -1.37 3.50 -22.04
CA GLN A 14 -2.39 4.54 -21.86
C GLN A 14 -3.33 4.23 -20.68
N GLU A 15 -3.72 2.96 -20.57
CA GLU A 15 -4.45 2.40 -19.43
C GLU A 15 -4.04 0.94 -19.25
N GLU A 16 -3.77 0.52 -18.01
CA GLU A 16 -3.35 -0.84 -17.68
C GLU A 16 -4.02 -1.32 -16.39
N GLU A 17 -4.39 -2.59 -16.35
CA GLU A 17 -4.92 -3.23 -15.15
C GLU A 17 -3.77 -3.44 -14.14
N LEU A 18 -3.97 -2.96 -12.92
CA LEU A 18 -3.07 -3.15 -11.79
C LEU A 18 -3.77 -4.01 -10.72
N LEU A 19 -3.11 -5.11 -10.34
CA LEU A 19 -3.43 -5.90 -9.16
C LEU A 19 -2.39 -5.60 -8.07
N VAL A 20 -2.84 -5.08 -6.93
CA VAL A 20 -2.00 -4.91 -5.74
C VAL A 20 -2.52 -5.82 -4.64
N GLN A 21 -1.66 -6.68 -4.11
CA GLN A 21 -1.97 -7.59 -3.02
C GLN A 21 -1.03 -7.30 -1.85
N LEU A 22 -1.62 -7.05 -0.67
CA LEU A 22 -0.89 -6.85 0.58
C LEU A 22 -1.23 -7.99 1.53
N MET A 23 -0.21 -8.73 1.96
CA MET A 23 -0.33 -9.82 2.92
C MET A 23 0.49 -9.50 4.17
N GLN A 24 -0.09 -9.76 5.35
CA GLN A 24 0.67 -9.79 6.60
C GLN A 24 1.15 -11.21 6.87
N TYR A 25 2.46 -11.36 7.05
CA TYR A 25 3.08 -12.61 7.48
C TYR A 25 2.97 -12.74 9.00
N HIS A 26 2.79 -13.98 9.46
CA HIS A 26 2.92 -14.34 10.86
C HIS A 26 3.43 -15.79 10.93
N GLU A 27 4.35 -16.06 11.84
CA GLU A 27 4.76 -17.44 12.14
C GLU A 27 3.59 -18.19 12.77
N PHE A 28 3.32 -19.41 12.28
CA PHE A 28 2.28 -20.26 12.85
C PHE A 28 2.83 -20.95 14.10
N ASN A 29 2.93 -20.23 15.23
CA ASN A 29 3.26 -20.86 16.50
C ASN A 29 1.98 -21.43 17.13
N SER A 30 1.91 -22.76 17.18
CA SER A 30 0.80 -23.57 17.72
C SER A 30 0.47 -23.27 19.19
N GLU A 31 1.34 -22.57 19.90
CA GLU A 31 1.14 -22.15 21.30
C GLU A 31 0.35 -20.84 21.44
N SER A 32 0.23 -20.05 20.36
CA SER A 32 -0.44 -18.75 20.40
C SER A 32 -1.92 -18.87 20.02
N ASN A 33 -2.75 -19.21 21.00
CA ASN A 33 -4.20 -19.33 20.86
C ASN A 33 -4.90 -17.95 20.70
N GLY A 34 -4.35 -17.03 19.90
CA GLY A 34 -4.80 -15.63 19.87
C GLY A 34 -4.17 -14.69 18.84
N PHE A 35 -3.54 -15.16 17.76
CA PHE A 35 -3.03 -14.23 16.73
C PHE A 35 -4.18 -13.49 16.05
N THR A 36 -4.25 -12.18 16.29
CA THR A 36 -5.25 -11.31 15.66
C THR A 36 -4.57 -10.50 14.56
N ASN A 37 -5.01 -10.70 13.32
CA ASN A 37 -4.56 -9.91 12.18
C ASN A 37 -4.62 -8.40 12.48
N PHE A 38 -3.61 -7.66 12.07
CA PHE A 38 -3.66 -6.21 12.02
C PHE A 38 -4.72 -5.75 11.03
N LEU A 39 -5.26 -4.55 11.28
CA LEU A 39 -6.04 -3.82 10.29
C LEU A 39 -5.06 -3.29 9.24
N ILE A 40 -5.01 -3.92 8.08
CA ILE A 40 -4.08 -3.58 6.99
C ILE A 40 -4.81 -2.99 5.80
N GLY A 41 -4.19 -2.01 5.16
CA GLY A 41 -4.67 -1.31 3.98
C GLY A 41 -3.51 -0.63 3.26
N PHE A 42 -3.78 -0.02 2.11
CA PHE A 42 -2.75 0.71 1.38
C PHE A 42 -3.32 1.87 0.58
N PHE A 43 -2.42 2.80 0.24
CA PHE A 43 -2.70 3.93 -0.63
C PHE A 43 -1.91 3.80 -1.92
N ILE A 44 -2.51 4.17 -3.04
CA ILE A 44 -1.82 4.39 -4.32
C ILE A 44 -1.87 5.88 -4.62
N ILE A 45 -0.70 6.49 -4.76
CA ILE A 45 -0.53 7.94 -4.93
C ILE A 45 0.10 8.18 -6.29
N LYS A 46 -0.52 9.02 -7.14
CA LYS A 46 0.12 9.45 -8.38
C LYS A 46 1.23 10.46 -8.04
N VAL A 47 2.37 10.32 -8.69
CA VAL A 47 3.51 11.22 -8.52
C VAL A 47 4.08 11.64 -9.87
N GLU A 48 5.01 12.59 -9.81
CA GLU A 48 5.79 13.11 -10.93
C GLU A 48 6.59 11.98 -11.58
N GLU A 49 6.64 11.97 -12.91
CA GLU A 49 7.25 10.88 -13.68
C GLU A 49 8.75 10.72 -13.41
N ASN A 50 9.43 11.83 -13.12
CA ASN A 50 10.86 11.85 -12.78
C ASN A 50 11.13 11.62 -11.29
N ARG A 51 10.14 11.19 -10.50
CA ARG A 51 10.34 10.97 -9.06
C ARG A 51 11.23 9.76 -8.80
N GLU A 52 12.37 10.01 -8.17
CA GLU A 52 13.35 8.98 -7.76
C GLU A 52 13.46 8.85 -6.25
N THR A 53 13.00 9.85 -5.50
CA THR A 53 13.11 9.90 -4.04
C THR A 53 11.77 9.64 -3.36
N ARG A 54 11.85 9.17 -2.10
CA ARG A 54 10.68 9.01 -1.21
C ARG A 54 9.81 10.26 -1.15
N LEU A 55 8.49 10.05 -1.11
CA LEU A 55 7.49 11.06 -0.84
C LEU A 55 7.50 11.37 0.67
N HIS A 56 7.90 12.58 1.07
CA HIS A 56 7.99 12.98 2.48
C HIS A 56 6.72 13.65 3.01
N LYS A 57 5.97 14.30 2.12
CA LYS A 57 4.69 14.97 2.41
C LYS A 57 3.73 14.72 1.26
N GLN A 58 2.42 14.72 1.52
CA GLN A 58 1.42 14.76 0.45
C GLN A 58 1.34 16.19 -0.08
N TRP A 59 1.65 16.38 -1.36
CA TRP A 59 1.44 17.64 -2.06
C TRP A 59 0.14 17.60 -2.87
N GLU A 60 -0.38 18.77 -3.24
CA GLU A 60 -1.59 18.89 -4.06
C GLU A 60 -1.44 18.21 -5.43
N HIS A 61 -0.24 18.26 -6.02
CA HIS A 61 0.08 17.62 -7.30
C HIS A 61 0.37 16.11 -7.17
N THR A 62 0.34 15.54 -5.95
CA THR A 62 0.46 14.10 -5.72
C THR A 62 -0.84 13.57 -5.12
N PRO A 63 -1.91 13.36 -5.90
CA PRO A 63 -3.18 12.90 -5.35
C PRO A 63 -3.14 11.40 -5.00
N THR A 64 -3.81 11.04 -3.91
CA THR A 64 -4.16 9.63 -3.64
C THR A 64 -5.25 9.23 -4.62
N VAL A 65 -4.95 8.28 -5.50
CA VAL A 65 -5.88 7.79 -6.54
C VAL A 65 -6.62 6.53 -6.10
N VAL A 66 -6.05 5.76 -5.17
CA VAL A 66 -6.70 4.60 -4.56
C VAL A 66 -6.44 4.62 -3.06
N SER A 67 -7.49 4.40 -2.28
CA SER A 67 -7.43 4.18 -0.83
C SER A 67 -8.13 2.86 -0.54
N LEU A 68 -7.36 1.83 -0.19
CA LEU A 68 -7.94 0.57 0.26
C LEU A 68 -8.08 0.60 1.78
N ASP A 69 -9.32 0.53 2.24
CA ASP A 69 -9.65 0.56 3.67
C ASP A 69 -8.90 -0.51 4.47
N HIS A 70 -8.53 -0.15 5.70
CA HIS A 70 -7.90 -1.08 6.62
C HIS A 70 -8.89 -2.16 7.06
N LYS A 71 -8.59 -3.41 6.69
CA LYS A 71 -9.44 -4.56 7.03
C LYS A 71 -8.67 -5.54 7.89
N ARG A 72 -9.38 -6.18 8.82
CA ARG A 72 -8.81 -7.20 9.72
C ARG A 72 -8.75 -8.53 8.99
N ARG A 73 -7.86 -8.62 8.01
CA ARG A 73 -7.68 -9.78 7.14
C ARG A 73 -6.19 -10.07 7.00
N ARG A 74 -5.84 -11.35 6.83
CA ARG A 74 -4.46 -11.75 6.52
C ARG A 74 -3.98 -11.12 5.20
N GLU A 75 -4.91 -10.88 4.30
CA GLU A 75 -4.63 -10.32 2.98
C GLU A 75 -5.73 -9.35 2.55
N VAL A 76 -5.34 -8.29 1.86
CA VAL A 76 -6.23 -7.35 1.18
C VAL A 76 -5.70 -7.09 -0.24
N ASN A 77 -6.60 -6.89 -1.20
CA ASN A 77 -6.22 -6.60 -2.58
C ASN A 77 -7.05 -5.49 -3.21
N TYR A 78 -6.46 -4.86 -4.21
CA TYR A 78 -7.08 -3.93 -5.15
C TYR A 78 -6.86 -4.46 -6.55
N ARG A 79 -7.90 -4.45 -7.37
CA ARG A 79 -7.84 -4.71 -8.81
C ARG A 79 -8.56 -3.58 -9.52
N GLY A 80 -7.89 -2.90 -10.43
CA GLY A 80 -8.49 -1.85 -11.24
C GLY A 80 -7.52 -1.28 -12.27
N CYS A 81 -8.04 -0.46 -13.16
CA CYS A 81 -7.25 0.17 -14.20
C CYS A 81 -6.71 1.52 -13.74
N LEU A 82 -5.45 1.80 -14.07
CA LEU A 82 -4.83 3.12 -13.90
C LEU A 82 -4.33 3.64 -15.24
N ALA A 83 -4.43 4.95 -15.43
CA ALA A 83 -3.85 5.63 -16.58
C ALA A 83 -2.31 5.61 -16.52
N ALA A 84 -1.66 5.92 -17.64
CA ALA A 84 -0.21 6.04 -17.71
C ALA A 84 0.35 7.00 -16.64
N GLY A 85 1.52 6.67 -16.10
CA GLY A 85 2.30 7.51 -15.20
C GLY A 85 2.97 6.73 -14.07
N ARG A 86 3.59 7.49 -13.15
CA ARG A 86 4.28 6.95 -11.99
C ARG A 86 3.42 7.03 -10.74
N TYR A 87 3.44 5.95 -9.96
CA TYR A 87 2.66 5.79 -8.74
C TYR A 87 3.54 5.29 -7.60
N ILE A 88 3.16 5.65 -6.38
CA ILE A 88 3.72 5.08 -5.15
C ILE A 88 2.63 4.29 -4.42
N ILE A 89 2.95 3.05 -4.08
CA ILE A 89 2.13 2.19 -3.22
C ILE A 89 2.67 2.29 -1.79
N VAL A 90 1.79 2.63 -0.85
CA VAL A 90 2.12 2.80 0.58
C VAL A 90 1.30 1.82 1.40
N PRO A 91 1.82 0.63 1.74
CA PRO A 91 1.16 -0.27 2.68
C PRO A 91 1.20 0.31 4.09
N THR A 92 0.13 0.09 4.84
CA THR A 92 -0.04 0.66 6.18
C THR A 92 -0.82 -0.29 7.09
N THR A 93 -0.47 -0.29 8.37
CA THR A 93 -1.39 -0.70 9.44
C THR A 93 -2.27 0.48 9.83
N PHE A 94 -3.40 0.20 10.47
CA PHE A 94 -4.28 1.26 10.98
C PHE A 94 -3.64 1.99 12.17
N ARG A 95 -3.00 1.25 13.09
CA ARG A 95 -2.35 1.83 14.27
C ARG A 95 -0.87 2.08 14.01
N PRO A 96 -0.36 3.29 14.29
CA PRO A 96 1.07 3.55 14.27
C PRO A 96 1.80 2.68 15.30
N GLY A 97 2.97 2.15 14.93
CA GLY A 97 3.81 1.37 15.84
C GLY A 97 3.52 -0.12 15.87
N ASP A 98 2.45 -0.60 15.22
CA ASP A 98 2.26 -2.03 14.94
C ASP A 98 3.49 -2.54 14.16
N LYS A 99 4.10 -3.62 14.66
CA LYS A 99 5.24 -4.29 14.04
C LYS A 99 4.83 -5.70 13.65
N ALA A 100 5.00 -6.04 12.37
CA ALA A 100 5.05 -7.44 11.98
C ALA A 100 6.36 -8.00 12.54
N HIS A 101 6.25 -9.07 13.34
CA HIS A 101 7.40 -9.82 13.84
C HIS A 101 7.85 -10.83 12.79
#